data_AF-A0A2D8G9K2-F1
#
_entry.id   AF-A0A2D8G9K2-F1
#
_cell.length_a   1.000
_cell.length_b   1.000
_cell.length_c   1.000
_cell.angle_alpha   90.00
_cell.angle_beta   90.00
_cell.angle_gamma   90.00
#
_symmetry.space_group_name_H-M   'P 1'
#
loop_
_entity.id
_entity.type
_entity.pdbx_description
1 polymer ?
#
loop_
_entity_poly.entity_id
_entity_poly.type
_entity_poly.pdbx_seq_one_letter_code
_entity_poly.pdbx_strand_id
1 'polypeptide(L)' 'SMNGTITNWTYYGDVSYITIELKNKSKVYINVQNVHRNSLQELNIGKKLFASFDINDLIILEK' A
#
# COMPACT_ATOMS: atom_id res chain seq x y z
N SER A 1 -1.98 -2.63 -12.25
CA SER A 1 -2.10 -1.68 -11.12
C SER A 1 -3.30 -2.06 -10.28
N MET A 2 -3.32 -1.61 -9.02
CA MET A 2 -4.36 -1.88 -8.03
C MET A 2 -4.92 -0.56 -7.53
N ASN A 3 -6.22 -0.51 -7.26
CA ASN A 3 -6.88 0.63 -6.65
C ASN A 3 -7.65 0.16 -5.42
N GLY A 4 -7.34 0.72 -4.27
CA GLY A 4 -7.97 0.37 -3.01
C GLY A 4 -8.11 1.57 -2.09
N THR A 5 -8.95 1.42 -1.07
CA THR A 5 -9.12 2.43 -0.02
C THR A 5 -8.13 2.12 1.10
N ILE A 6 -7.41 3.13 1.59
CA ILE A 6 -6.50 3.00 2.74
C ILE A 6 -7.35 2.70 3.98
N THR A 7 -7.16 1.53 4.57
CA THR A 7 -7.84 1.11 5.79
C THR A 7 -6.97 1.21 7.04
N ASN A 8 -5.65 1.17 6.87
CA ASN A 8 -4.70 1.34 7.94
C ASN A 8 -3.40 1.97 7.43
N TRP A 9 -2.76 2.77 8.27
CA TRP A 9 -1.45 3.36 8.01
C TRP A 9 -0.67 3.45 9.32
N THR A 10 0.57 2.99 9.29
CA THR A 10 1.53 3.13 10.39
C THR A 10 2.92 3.35 9.82
N TYR A 11 3.85 3.91 10.60
CA TYR A 11 5.22 4.14 10.16
C TYR A 11 6.21 3.69 11.24
N TYR A 12 7.33 3.11 10.80
CA TYR A 12 8.45 2.73 11.65
C TYR A 12 9.74 3.20 10.99
N GLY A 13 10.47 4.10 11.67
CA GLY A 13 11.66 4.74 11.09
C GLY A 13 11.31 5.51 9.81
N ASP A 14 11.92 5.09 8.70
CA ASP A 14 11.73 5.71 7.38
C ASP A 14 10.87 4.85 6.44
N VAL A 15 10.08 3.91 6.97
CA VAL A 15 9.16 3.08 6.18
C VAL A 15 7.73 3.27 6.66
N SER A 16 6.83 3.58 5.72
CA SER A 16 5.39 3.55 5.92
C SER A 16 4.79 2.22 5.49
N TYR A 17 3.93 1.67 6.33
CA TYR A 17 3.18 0.44 6.11
C TYR A 17 1.71 0.81 5.92
N ILE A 18 1.18 0.45 4.76
CA ILE A 18 -0.15 0.84 4.31
C ILE A 18 -0.93 -0.45 4.04
N THR A 19 -2.14 -0.53 4.59
CA THR A 19 -3.10 -1.56 4.19
C THR A 19 -4.18 -0.91 3.35
N ILE A 20 -4.43 -1.47 2.18
CA ILE A 20 -5.56 -1.09 1.34
C ILE A 20 -6.55 -2.23 1.18
N GLU A 21 -7.83 -1.90 1.10
CA GLU A 21 -8.90 -2.82 0.74
C GLU A 21 -9.33 -2.58 -0.71
N LEU A 22 -9.29 -3.65 -1.51
CA LEU A 22 -9.74 -3.66 -2.90
C LEU A 22 -11.25 -3.86 -2.99
N LYS A 23 -11.85 -3.59 -4.17
CA LYS A 23 -13.29 -3.76 -4.40
C LYS A 23 -13.82 -5.17 -4.12
N ASN A 24 -12.99 -6.20 -4.34
CA ASN A 24 -13.32 -7.60 -4.05
C ASN A 24 -13.10 -7.99 -2.57
N LYS A 25 -12.90 -7.01 -1.68
CA LYS A 25 -12.61 -7.18 -0.25
C LYS A 25 -11.26 -7.84 0.06
N SER A 26 -10.41 -8.06 -0.94
CA SER A 26 -9.03 -8.47 -0.72
C SER A 26 -8.25 -7.34 -0.04
N LYS A 27 -7.42 -7.70 0.94
CA LYS A 27 -6.48 -6.79 1.60
C LYS A 27 -5.12 -6.90 0.94
N VAL A 28 -4.50 -5.76 0.70
CA VAL A 28 -3.13 -5.67 0.18
C VAL A 28 -2.30 -4.88 1.17
N TYR A 29 -1.10 -5.39 1.46
CA TYR A 29 -0.13 -4.82 2.39
C TYR A 29 1.02 -4.24 1.57
N ILE A 30 1.31 -2.95 1.78
CA ILE A 30 2.27 -2.19 1.00
C ILE A 30 3.25 -1.53 1.97
N ASN A 31 4.54 -1.69 1.73
CA ASN A 31 5.59 -0.92 2.39
C ASN A 31 6.17 0.11 1.41
N VAL A 32 6.34 1.34 1.87
CA VAL A 32 6.89 2.44 1.07
C VAL A 32 8.01 3.08 1.86
N GLN A 33 9.18 3.26 1.22
CA GLN A 33 10.27 4.00 1.82
C GLN A 33 9.98 5.50 1.72
N ASN A 34 10.03 6.18 2.86
CA ASN A 34 9.68 7.59 2.98
C ASN A 34 10.88 8.44 2.57
N VAL A 35 11.06 8.69 1.27
CA VAL A 35 12.13 9.59 0.77
C VAL A 35 11.98 10.99 1.38
N HIS A 36 10.76 11.42 1.68
CA HIS A 36 10.45 12.62 2.45
C HIS A 36 9.39 12.32 3.53
N ARG A 37 9.74 12.41 4.81
CA ARG A 37 8.80 12.10 5.93
C ARG A 37 7.46 12.83 5.84
N ASN A 38 7.44 14.04 5.28
CA ASN A 38 6.23 14.86 5.19
C ASN A 38 5.34 14.49 3.98
N SER A 39 5.85 13.82 2.94
CA SER A 39 5.08 13.54 1.72
C SER A 39 4.00 12.47 1.92
N LEU A 40 4.07 11.70 3.01
CA LEU A 40 3.16 10.59 3.30
C LEU A 40 2.22 10.87 4.48
N GLN A 41 2.36 12.03 5.15
CA GLN A 41 1.37 12.50 6.13
C GLN A 41 -0.02 12.71 5.51
N GLU A 42 -0.11 12.85 4.19
CA GLU A 42 -1.37 12.99 3.47
C GLU A 42 -2.10 11.65 3.20
N LEU A 43 -1.48 10.51 3.56
CA LEU A 43 -2.08 9.17 3.48
C LEU A 43 -3.08 8.94 4.62
N ASN A 44 -4.19 9.64 4.53
CA ASN A 44 -5.28 9.49 5.49
C ASN A 44 -6.09 8.22 5.20
N ILE A 45 -6.51 7.55 6.28
CA ILE A 45 -7.50 6.47 6.25
C ILE A 45 -8.74 6.97 5.47
N GLY A 46 -9.27 6.13 4.60
CA GLY A 46 -10.42 6.43 3.75
C GLY A 46 -10.08 7.05 2.38
N LYS A 47 -8.84 7.49 2.14
CA LYS A 47 -8.42 7.93 0.80
C LYS A 47 -8.17 6.74 -0.13
N LYS A 48 -8.32 6.98 -1.44
CA LYS A 48 -7.96 6.01 -2.49
C LYS A 48 -6.47 6.05 -2.75
N LEU A 49 -5.86 4.87 -2.83
CA LEU A 49 -4.48 4.66 -3.24
C LEU A 49 -4.45 3.86 -4.53
N PHE A 50 -3.69 4.36 -5.51
CA PHE A 50 -3.34 3.62 -6.71
C PHE A 50 -1.91 3.10 -6.55
N ALA A 51 -1.73 1.79 -6.61
CA ALA A 51 -0.43 1.13 -6.53
C ALA A 51 -0.13 0.39 -7.83
N SER A 52 1.11 0.47 -8.29
CA SER A 52 1.66 -0.36 -9.36
C SER A 52 2.70 -1.31 -8.77
N PHE A 53 2.85 -2.48 -9.40
CA PHE A 53 3.87 -3.45 -9.09
C PHE A 53 4.54 -3.89 -10.39
N ASP A 54 5.81 -4.25 -10.31
CA ASP A 54 6.50 -4.93 -11.41
C ASP A 54 6.05 -6.40 -11.42
N ILE A 55 5.70 -6.90 -12.60
CA ILE A 55 5.33 -8.30 -12.77
C ILE A 55 6.51 -9.24 -12.56
N ASN A 56 7.74 -8.75 -12.76
CA ASN A 56 8.97 -9.51 -12.53
C ASN A 56 9.18 -9.85 -11.05
N ASP A 57 8.59 -9.07 -10.14
CA ASP A 57 8.67 -9.28 -8.69
C ASP A 57 7.56 -10.21 -8.16
N LEU A 58 6.68 -10.72 -9.04
CA LEU A 58 5.55 -11.55 -8.65
C LEU A 58 5.95 -13.01 -8.46
N ILE A 59 5.64 -13.57 -7.30
CA ILE A 59 5.72 -15.02 -7.04
C ILE A 59 4.32 -15.62 -7.14
N ILE A 60 4.15 -16.61 -8.02
CA ILE A 60 2.91 -17.39 -8.17
C ILE A 60 3.13 -18.74 -7.51
N LEU A 61 2.28 -19.08 -6.53
CA LEU A 61 2.27 -20.38 -5.87
C LEU A 61 1.14 -21.23 -6.47
N GLU A 62 1.46 -22.44 -6.91
CA GLU A 62 0.44 -23.43 -7.30
C GLU A 62 -0.29 -23.93 -6.04
N LYS A 63 -1.57 -24.25 -6.22
CA LYS A 63 -2.47 -24.66 -5.12
C LYS A 63 -2.45 -26.16 -4.92
#